data_AF-A0A1L8WKY0-F1
#
_entry.id   AF-A0A1L8WKY0-F1
#
_cell.length_a   1.000
_cell.length_b   1.000
_cell.length_c   1.000
_cell.angle_alpha   90.00
_cell.angle_beta   90.00
_cell.angle_gamma   90.00
#
_symmetry.space_group_name_H-M   'P 1'
#
loop_
_entity.id
_entity.type
_entity.pdbx_description
1 polymer ?
#
loop_
_entity_poly.entity_id
_entity_poly.type
_entity_poly.pdbx_seq_one_letter_code
_entity_poly.pdbx_strand_id
1 'polypeptide(L)'
;MKKTSLLFAASLLSLSLLGLSGCGRYSNAKANETIILRFAYASNSQPVIDAMNEFGRLVKEKSNGSIQINYFPDGQLGGERELIELTQSGAVDFTKVSASALESFSKDYAVFSIPYLFTNENHFFRVMNDEKIMQPIFQSTKKLGFTGLTYYDSGQRSFYMVDSPIHTPEDLKGKKFV
;
A
#
# COMPACT_ATOMS: atom_id res chain seq x y z
N MET A 1 -76.40 -24.73 -10.80
CA MET A 1 -75.65 -23.45 -10.72
C MET A 1 -74.15 -23.67 -10.49
N LYS A 2 -73.41 -24.37 -11.38
CA LYS A 2 -71.95 -24.61 -11.21
C LYS A 2 -71.15 -24.72 -12.52
N LYS A 3 -71.65 -24.23 -13.67
CA LYS A 3 -70.95 -24.38 -14.97
C LYS A 3 -70.53 -23.08 -15.66
N THR A 4 -70.76 -21.91 -15.06
CA THR A 4 -70.48 -20.60 -15.68
C THR A 4 -69.20 -19.92 -15.19
N SER A 5 -68.49 -20.46 -14.20
CA SER A 5 -67.26 -19.82 -13.66
C SER A 5 -65.95 -20.23 -14.34
N LEU A 6 -65.94 -21.25 -15.20
CA LEU A 6 -64.71 -21.72 -15.85
C LEU A 6 -64.33 -20.95 -17.13
N LEU A 7 -65.25 -20.18 -17.72
CA LEU A 7 -65.00 -19.49 -18.99
C LEU A 7 -64.33 -18.11 -18.85
N PHE A 8 -64.25 -17.55 -17.64
CA PHE A 8 -63.60 -16.25 -17.40
C PHE A 8 -62.10 -16.34 -17.11
N ALA A 9 -61.60 -17.50 -16.69
CA ALA A 9 -60.18 -17.70 -16.37
C ALA A 9 -59.28 -17.90 -17.59
N ALA A 10 -59.85 -18.25 -18.75
CA ALA A 10 -59.09 -18.51 -19.97
C ALA A 10 -58.79 -17.25 -20.82
N SER A 11 -59.47 -16.13 -20.56
CA SER A 11 -59.26 -14.87 -21.31
C SER A 11 -58.11 -14.02 -20.76
N LEU A 12 -57.81 -14.12 -19.45
CA LEU A 12 -56.74 -13.33 -18.82
C LEU A 12 -55.32 -13.90 -19.01
N LEU A 13 -55.18 -15.11 -19.56
CA LEU A 13 -53.86 -15.74 -19.77
C LEU A 13 -53.24 -15.48 -21.16
N SER A 14 -53.94 -14.75 -22.04
CA SER A 14 -53.49 -14.47 -23.41
C SER A 14 -52.92 -13.06 -23.62
N LEU A 15 -52.93 -12.20 -22.60
CA LEU A 15 -52.43 -10.82 -22.68
C LEU A 15 -51.06 -10.59 -22.03
N SER A 16 -50.36 -11.66 -21.64
CA SER A 16 -49.02 -11.61 -21.01
C SER A 16 -47.87 -11.97 -21.96
N LEU A 17 -48.14 -12.18 -23.26
CA LEU A 17 -47.14 -12.64 -24.24
C LEU A 17 -46.65 -11.59 -25.27
N LEU A 18 -46.95 -10.30 -25.11
CA LEU A 18 -46.56 -9.25 -26.08
C LEU A 18 -45.59 -8.16 -25.54
N GLY A 19 -44.88 -8.43 -24.45
CA GLY A 19 -43.92 -7.47 -23.85
C GLY A 19 -42.43 -7.71 -24.17
N LEU A 20 -42.07 -8.70 -25.00
CA LEU A 20 -40.68 -9.18 -25.17
C LEU A 20 -40.00 -8.77 -26.50
N SER A 21 -40.27 -7.55 -26.99
CA SER A 21 -39.59 -6.99 -28.18
C SER A 21 -38.84 -5.68 -27.87
N GLY A 22 -38.12 -5.66 -26.75
CA GLY A 22 -37.20 -4.59 -26.34
C GLY A 22 -35.72 -4.91 -26.60
N CYS A 23 -35.39 -5.66 -27.66
CA CYS A 23 -34.00 -5.80 -28.13
C CYS A 23 -33.62 -4.56 -28.95
N GLY A 24 -33.24 -3.48 -28.28
CA GLY A 24 -32.90 -2.22 -28.93
C GLY A 24 -31.81 -1.47 -28.19
N ARG A 25 -30.56 -1.87 -28.44
CA ARG A 25 -29.33 -1.11 -28.14
C ARG A 25 -29.02 -0.89 -26.65
N TYR A 26 -28.57 -1.96 -25.99
CA TYR A 26 -27.57 -1.76 -24.94
C TYR A 26 -26.30 -1.26 -25.61
N SER A 27 -26.07 0.04 -25.50
CA SER A 27 -24.73 0.61 -25.60
C SER A 27 -23.86 -0.18 -24.62
N ASN A 28 -23.01 -1.05 -25.14
CA ASN A 28 -21.82 -1.50 -24.41
C ASN A 28 -20.92 -0.26 -24.28
N ALA A 29 -21.29 0.63 -23.34
CA ALA A 29 -20.32 1.50 -22.73
C ALA A 29 -19.27 0.54 -22.17
N LYS A 30 -18.07 0.53 -22.76
CA LYS A 30 -16.91 -0.06 -22.12
C LYS A 30 -16.84 0.60 -20.74
N ALA A 31 -17.25 -0.11 -19.71
CA ALA A 31 -16.92 0.27 -18.36
C ALA A 31 -15.39 0.28 -18.34
N ASN A 32 -14.79 1.47 -18.24
CA ASN A 32 -13.36 1.57 -17.98
C ASN A 32 -13.15 0.84 -16.66
N GLU A 33 -12.55 -0.35 -16.72
CA GLU A 33 -12.28 -1.16 -15.54
C GLU A 33 -11.28 -0.40 -14.67
N THR A 34 -11.74 0.05 -13.51
CA THR A 34 -10.89 0.75 -12.55
C THR A 34 -9.94 -0.26 -11.92
N ILE A 35 -8.63 -0.02 -12.06
CA ILE A 35 -7.60 -0.80 -11.39
C ILE A 35 -7.52 -0.32 -9.94
N ILE A 36 -7.69 -1.25 -8.99
CA ILE A 36 -7.53 -0.98 -7.56
C ILE A 36 -6.19 -1.57 -7.11
N LEU A 37 -5.29 -0.72 -6.63
CA LEU A 37 -4.02 -1.12 -6.04
C LEU A 37 -4.12 -1.04 -4.51
N ARG A 38 -3.64 -2.06 -3.83
CA ARG A 38 -3.69 -2.22 -2.37
C ARG A 38 -2.41 -1.67 -1.77
N PHE A 39 -2.53 -0.70 -0.88
CA PHE A 39 -1.40 -0.13 -0.15
C PHE A 39 -1.56 -0.41 1.35
N ALA A 40 -0.76 -1.31 1.88
CA ALA A 40 -0.78 -1.69 3.30
C ALA A 40 0.46 -1.19 4.04
N TYR A 41 0.29 -0.66 5.25
CA TYR A 41 1.40 -0.13 6.05
C TYR A 41 1.17 -0.30 7.56
N ALA A 42 2.26 -0.45 8.32
CA ALA A 42 2.25 -0.41 9.78
C ALA A 42 2.10 1.03 10.29
N SER A 43 2.05 1.24 11.61
CA SER A 43 1.95 2.61 12.17
C SER A 43 3.08 3.52 11.67
N ASN A 44 2.73 4.76 11.30
CA ASN A 44 3.64 5.76 10.75
C ASN A 44 3.32 7.16 11.29
N SER A 45 4.27 8.09 11.12
CA SER A 45 4.05 9.49 11.47
C SER A 45 3.06 10.14 10.50
N GLN A 46 2.36 11.18 10.97
CA GLN A 46 1.38 11.91 10.16
C GLN A 46 1.95 12.41 8.82
N PRO A 47 3.15 13.03 8.76
CA PRO A 47 3.72 13.47 7.48
C PRO A 47 3.94 12.35 6.45
N VAL A 48 4.30 11.15 6.91
CA VAL A 48 4.47 9.98 6.02
C VAL A 48 3.13 9.51 5.50
N ILE A 49 2.10 9.49 6.37
CA ILE A 49 0.72 9.15 5.98
C ILE A 49 0.20 10.17 4.94
N ASP A 50 0.42 11.46 5.16
CA ASP A 50 0.01 12.52 4.23
C ASP A 50 0.68 12.36 2.86
N ALA A 51 1.96 12.02 2.83
CA ALA A 51 2.68 11.77 1.59
C ALA A 51 2.19 10.52 0.84
N MET A 52 1.83 9.44 1.55
CA MET A 52 1.20 8.26 0.94
C MET A 52 -0.19 8.58 0.38
N ASN A 53 -0.98 9.38 1.10
CA ASN A 53 -2.28 9.84 0.63
C ASN A 53 -2.15 10.73 -0.61
N GLU A 54 -1.15 11.62 -0.64
CA GLU A 54 -0.83 12.45 -1.80
C GLU A 54 -0.41 11.60 -3.00
N PHE A 55 0.38 10.54 -2.78
CA PHE A 55 0.67 9.56 -3.83
C PHE A 55 -0.60 8.96 -4.43
N GLY A 56 -1.54 8.48 -3.61
CA GLY A 56 -2.81 7.94 -4.12
C GLY A 56 -3.67 8.98 -4.83
N ARG A 57 -3.70 10.24 -4.35
CA ARG A 57 -4.38 11.36 -5.00
C ARG A 57 -3.80 11.61 -6.40
N LEU A 58 -2.46 11.67 -6.51
CA LEU A 58 -1.74 11.89 -7.76
C LEU A 58 -1.90 10.71 -8.73
N VAL A 59 -1.91 9.46 -8.23
CA VAL A 59 -2.19 8.27 -9.05
C VAL A 59 -3.57 8.37 -9.67
N LYS A 60 -4.59 8.72 -8.87
CA LYS A 60 -5.96 8.90 -9.37
C LYS A 60 -6.05 10.04 -10.38
N GLU A 61 -5.43 11.18 -10.09
CA GLU A 61 -5.42 12.34 -10.98
C GLU A 61 -4.75 12.01 -12.33
N LYS A 62 -3.51 11.51 -12.29
CA LYS A 62 -2.70 11.24 -13.49
C LYS A 62 -3.24 10.08 -14.32
N SER A 63 -4.03 9.18 -13.73
CA SER A 63 -4.71 8.09 -14.43
C SER A 63 -6.12 8.44 -14.90
N ASN A 64 -6.56 9.71 -14.75
CA ASN A 64 -7.94 10.12 -15.04
C ASN A 64 -8.99 9.25 -14.31
N GLY A 65 -8.68 8.81 -13.10
CA GLY A 65 -9.54 7.97 -12.26
C GLY A 65 -9.52 6.47 -12.57
N SER A 66 -8.77 6.03 -13.60
CA SER A 66 -8.69 4.61 -13.97
C SER A 66 -7.85 3.77 -13.01
N ILE A 67 -7.02 4.39 -12.16
CA ILE A 67 -6.27 3.73 -11.09
C ILE A 67 -6.63 4.39 -9.76
N GLN A 68 -6.94 3.58 -8.76
CA GLN A 68 -7.22 4.05 -7.40
C GLN A 68 -6.46 3.20 -6.36
N ILE A 69 -6.11 3.82 -5.24
CA ILE A 69 -5.45 3.15 -4.13
C ILE A 69 -6.49 2.80 -3.07
N ASN A 70 -6.50 1.55 -2.64
CA ASN A 70 -7.21 1.09 -1.45
C ASN A 70 -6.20 0.86 -0.32
N TYR A 71 -6.42 1.50 0.83
CA TYR A 71 -5.46 1.49 1.93
C TYR A 71 -5.82 0.47 3.02
N PHE A 72 -4.79 -0.16 3.58
CA PHE A 72 -4.87 -1.04 4.75
C PHE A 72 -3.90 -0.50 5.82
N PRO A 73 -4.32 0.52 6.58
CA PRO A 73 -3.44 1.24 7.49
C PRO A 73 -3.18 0.47 8.78
N ASP A 74 -2.22 0.97 9.55
CA ASP A 74 -2.01 0.67 10.98
C ASP A 74 -1.91 -0.84 11.32
N GLY A 75 -1.27 -1.60 10.44
CA GLY A 75 -0.95 -3.00 10.68
C GLY A 75 -2.15 -3.95 10.59
N GLN A 76 -3.25 -3.55 9.93
CA GLN A 76 -4.42 -4.40 9.66
C GLN A 76 -4.06 -5.77 9.04
N LEU A 77 -2.95 -5.83 8.30
CA LEU A 77 -2.46 -7.03 7.62
C LEU A 77 -1.16 -7.59 8.21
N GLY A 78 -0.73 -7.12 9.38
CA GLY A 78 0.50 -7.57 10.06
C GLY A 78 1.59 -6.51 10.20
N GLY A 79 2.75 -6.94 10.68
CA GLY A 79 3.95 -6.11 10.85
C GLY A 79 4.72 -5.91 9.54
N GLU A 80 5.81 -5.13 9.59
CA GLU A 80 6.56 -4.77 8.37
C GLU A 80 7.08 -6.00 7.61
N ARG A 81 7.49 -7.06 8.31
CA ARG A 81 7.98 -8.29 7.66
C ARG A 81 6.85 -8.98 6.89
N GLU A 82 5.70 -9.16 7.51
CA GLU A 82 4.53 -9.79 6.88
C GLU A 82 4.05 -8.97 5.68
N LEU A 83 4.07 -7.64 5.79
CA LEU A 83 3.71 -6.75 4.68
C LEU A 83 4.65 -6.90 3.47
N ILE A 84 5.96 -7.08 3.69
CA ILE A 84 6.91 -7.35 2.60
C ILE A 84 6.57 -8.69 1.93
N GLU A 85 6.28 -9.74 2.69
CA GLU A 85 5.88 -11.06 2.15
C GLU A 85 4.56 -10.99 1.36
N LEU A 86 3.59 -10.18 1.82
CA LEU A 86 2.37 -9.89 1.07
C LEU A 86 2.65 -9.14 -0.24
N THR A 87 3.63 -8.23 -0.25
CA THR A 87 4.08 -7.58 -1.49
C THR A 87 4.77 -8.56 -2.43
N GLN A 88 5.63 -9.45 -1.92
CA GLN A 88 6.28 -10.49 -2.74
C GLN A 88 5.28 -11.40 -3.45
N SER A 89 4.20 -11.77 -2.77
CA SER A 89 3.15 -12.63 -3.34
C SER A 89 2.18 -11.89 -4.27
N GLY A 90 2.23 -10.55 -4.32
CA GLY A 90 1.25 -9.73 -5.01
C GLY A 90 -0.11 -9.69 -4.32
N ALA A 91 -0.20 -10.07 -3.04
CA ALA A 91 -1.40 -9.90 -2.22
C ALA A 91 -1.61 -8.44 -1.77
N VAL A 92 -0.53 -7.66 -1.74
CA VAL A 92 -0.51 -6.20 -1.55
C VAL A 92 0.36 -5.61 -2.65
N ASP A 93 -0.03 -4.47 -3.23
CA ASP A 93 0.70 -3.86 -4.36
C ASP A 93 1.77 -2.87 -3.88
N PHE A 94 1.53 -2.19 -2.76
CA PHE A 94 2.49 -1.29 -2.13
C PHE A 94 2.57 -1.49 -0.63
N THR A 95 3.77 -1.36 -0.08
CA THR A 95 3.96 -1.19 1.35
C THR A 95 5.05 -0.16 1.64
N LYS A 96 4.94 0.49 2.79
CA LYS A 96 6.00 1.32 3.37
C LYS A 96 6.53 0.59 4.59
N VAL A 97 7.83 0.35 4.60
CA VAL A 97 8.54 -0.36 5.67
C VAL A 97 9.87 0.33 5.99
N SER A 98 10.45 0.03 7.15
CA SER A 98 11.78 0.48 7.52
C SER A 98 12.88 -0.22 6.71
N ALA A 99 14.03 0.44 6.55
CA ALA A 99 15.21 -0.19 5.96
C ALA A 99 15.64 -1.43 6.77
N SER A 100 15.51 -1.38 8.10
CA SER A 100 15.84 -2.50 8.99
C SER A 100 15.00 -3.75 8.71
N ALA A 101 13.71 -3.60 8.37
CA ALA A 101 12.88 -4.75 7.98
C ALA A 101 13.34 -5.36 6.64
N LEU A 102 13.80 -4.53 5.70
CA LEU A 102 14.29 -4.96 4.38
C LEU A 102 15.62 -5.72 4.44
N GLU A 103 16.41 -5.56 5.50
CA GLU A 103 17.68 -6.30 5.69
C GLU A 103 17.51 -7.82 5.69
N SER A 104 16.35 -8.29 6.15
CA SER A 104 16.01 -9.72 6.13
C SER A 104 15.86 -10.29 4.71
N PHE A 105 15.70 -9.42 3.71
CA PHE A 105 15.46 -9.78 2.31
C PHE A 105 16.65 -9.45 1.41
N SER A 106 17.37 -8.36 1.69
CA SER A 106 18.61 -8.02 1.00
C SER A 106 19.59 -7.32 1.95
N LYS A 107 20.83 -7.81 1.98
CA LYS A 107 21.91 -7.24 2.80
C LYS A 107 22.30 -5.81 2.39
N ASP A 108 21.96 -5.40 1.17
CA ASP A 108 22.29 -4.05 0.68
C ASP A 108 21.58 -2.97 1.51
N TYR A 109 20.40 -3.25 2.07
CA TYR A 109 19.70 -2.33 2.96
C TYR A 109 20.38 -2.14 4.33
N ALA A 110 21.27 -3.05 4.74
CA ALA A 110 21.96 -2.97 6.03
C ALA A 110 22.91 -1.76 6.11
N VAL A 111 23.27 -1.17 4.96
CA VAL A 111 24.04 0.07 4.90
C VAL A 111 23.35 1.18 5.71
N PHE A 112 22.01 1.26 5.70
CA PHE A 112 21.27 2.31 6.40
C PHE A 112 21.20 2.13 7.92
N SER A 113 21.63 0.97 8.44
CA SER A 113 21.71 0.71 9.88
C SER A 113 23.11 0.99 10.45
N ILE A 114 24.07 1.42 9.63
CA ILE A 114 25.41 1.79 10.10
C ILE A 114 25.34 3.08 10.92
N PRO A 115 25.75 3.06 12.21
CA PRO A 115 25.76 4.26 13.05
C PRO A 115 26.63 5.36 12.45
N TYR A 116 26.15 6.60 12.49
CA TYR A 116 26.86 7.79 12.01
C TYR A 116 27.23 7.80 10.52
N LEU A 117 26.60 6.96 9.69
CA LEU A 117 26.81 6.95 8.23
C LEU A 117 26.53 8.32 7.59
N PHE A 118 25.42 8.94 7.98
CA PHE A 118 25.06 10.27 7.52
C PHE A 118 25.48 11.32 8.55
N THR A 119 26.23 12.31 8.09
CA THR A 119 26.78 13.37 8.94
C THR A 119 25.79 14.49 9.26
N ASN A 120 24.76 14.65 8.43
CA ASN A 120 23.67 15.62 8.58
C ASN A 120 22.58 15.32 7.53
N GLU A 121 21.45 16.03 7.64
CA GLU A 121 20.30 15.90 6.73
C GLU A 121 20.66 16.22 5.27
N ASN A 122 21.48 17.25 5.02
CA ASN A 122 21.91 17.59 3.65
C ASN A 122 22.73 16.46 3.01
N HIS A 123 23.57 15.79 3.78
CA HIS A 123 24.31 14.62 3.32
C HIS A 123 23.34 13.46 3.04
N PHE A 124 22.39 13.19 3.94
CA PHE A 124 21.35 12.19 3.73
C PHE A 124 20.58 12.43 2.44
N PHE A 125 19.96 13.60 2.25
CA PHE A 125 19.20 13.89 1.04
C PHE A 125 20.05 13.85 -0.23
N ARG A 126 21.30 14.31 -0.20
CA ARG A 126 22.19 14.21 -1.36
C ARG A 126 22.43 12.76 -1.79
N VAL A 127 22.64 11.85 -0.83
CA VAL A 127 22.87 10.43 -1.12
C VAL A 127 21.57 9.75 -1.55
N MET A 128 20.48 9.98 -0.82
CA MET A 128 19.19 9.35 -1.10
C MET A 128 18.57 9.82 -2.43
N ASN A 129 18.95 11.01 -2.92
CA ASN A 129 18.54 11.52 -4.23
C ASN A 129 19.54 11.18 -5.36
N ASP A 130 20.69 10.55 -5.06
CA ASP A 130 21.62 10.11 -6.09
C ASP A 130 21.19 8.74 -6.61
N GLU A 131 20.57 8.74 -7.80
CA GLU A 131 20.12 7.52 -8.46
C GLU A 131 21.24 6.51 -8.68
N LYS A 132 22.48 6.94 -8.92
CA LYS A 132 23.59 6.01 -9.15
C LYS A 132 23.91 5.21 -7.89
N ILE A 133 23.72 5.83 -6.73
CA ILE A 133 23.90 5.18 -5.43
C ILE A 133 22.67 4.34 -5.08
N MET A 134 21.46 4.89 -5.26
CA MET A 134 20.24 4.29 -4.72
C MET A 134 19.59 3.24 -5.61
N GLN A 135 19.71 3.34 -6.95
CA GLN A 135 19.09 2.37 -7.85
C GLN A 135 19.58 0.93 -7.62
N PRO A 136 20.88 0.65 -7.45
CA PRO A 136 21.33 -0.70 -7.12
C PRO A 136 20.68 -1.26 -5.85
N ILE A 137 20.53 -0.42 -4.82
CA ILE A 137 19.92 -0.81 -3.54
C ILE A 137 18.44 -1.10 -3.73
N PHE A 138 17.69 -0.21 -4.40
CA PHE A 138 16.26 -0.39 -4.66
C PHE A 138 15.96 -1.61 -5.53
N GLN A 139 16.84 -1.95 -6.48
CA GLN A 139 16.68 -3.11 -7.34
C GLN A 139 17.19 -4.42 -6.71
N SER A 140 17.86 -4.37 -5.55
CA SER A 140 18.48 -5.54 -4.92
C SER A 140 17.49 -6.66 -4.59
N THR A 141 16.21 -6.33 -4.40
CA THR A 141 15.13 -7.28 -4.10
C THR A 141 14.31 -7.70 -5.32
N LYS A 142 14.62 -7.21 -6.53
CA LYS A 142 13.82 -7.48 -7.75
C LYS A 142 13.59 -8.97 -8.01
N LYS A 143 14.60 -9.80 -7.80
CA LYS A 143 14.51 -11.26 -7.99
C LYS A 143 13.62 -11.95 -6.96
N LEU A 144 13.31 -11.26 -5.85
CA LEU A 144 12.42 -11.72 -4.79
C LEU A 144 10.97 -11.27 -5.01
N GLY A 145 10.65 -10.63 -6.14
CA GLY A 145 9.28 -10.27 -6.51
C GLY A 145 8.85 -8.85 -6.14
N PHE A 146 9.75 -8.01 -5.63
CA PHE A 146 9.45 -6.61 -5.30
C PHE A 146 10.67 -5.71 -5.51
N THR A 147 10.47 -4.39 -5.56
CA THR A 147 11.54 -3.40 -5.71
C THR A 147 11.26 -2.20 -4.81
N GLY A 148 12.30 -1.50 -4.37
CA GLY A 148 12.16 -0.16 -3.82
C GLY A 148 11.70 0.82 -4.92
N LEU A 149 10.77 1.72 -4.58
CA LEU A 149 10.30 2.79 -5.47
C LEU A 149 10.90 4.14 -5.11
N THR A 150 10.95 4.42 -3.81
CA THR A 150 11.44 5.67 -3.23
C THR A 150 11.76 5.45 -1.76
N TYR A 151 12.18 6.50 -1.08
CA TYR A 151 12.37 6.55 0.37
C TYR A 151 11.42 7.58 1.00
N TYR A 152 11.18 7.40 2.29
CA TYR A 152 10.60 8.41 3.17
C TYR A 152 11.61 8.78 4.24
N ASP A 153 11.59 10.03 4.69
CA ASP A 153 12.35 10.45 5.85
C ASP A 153 11.58 10.12 7.14
N SER A 154 12.25 9.40 8.05
CA SER A 154 11.73 9.07 9.40
C SER A 154 12.55 9.73 10.50
N GLY A 155 13.43 10.66 10.15
CA GLY A 155 14.30 11.39 11.06
C GLY A 155 15.44 10.56 11.64
N GLN A 156 16.04 11.10 12.68
CA GLN A 156 17.19 10.53 13.38
C GLN A 156 16.73 9.73 14.61
N ARG A 157 17.41 8.63 14.90
CA ARG A 157 17.11 7.81 16.10
C ARG A 157 17.92 8.29 17.29
N SER A 158 17.25 8.41 18.43
CA SER A 158 17.84 8.81 19.72
C SER A 158 17.51 7.77 20.79
N PHE A 159 18.39 7.64 21.79
CA PHE A 159 18.10 6.84 22.98
C PHE A 159 17.25 7.65 23.97
N TYR A 160 16.22 7.02 24.52
CA TYR A 160 15.38 7.59 25.57
C TYR A 160 15.40 6.64 26.76
N MET A 161 15.65 7.16 27.96
CA MET A 161 15.70 6.40 29.20
C MET A 161 14.78 7.05 30.24
N VAL A 162 14.09 6.21 31.02
CA VAL A 162 13.21 6.68 32.11
C VAL A 162 14.03 7.06 33.34
N ASP A 163 15.01 6.22 33.70
CA ASP A 163 15.61 6.25 35.03
C ASP A 163 16.93 7.02 35.13
N SER A 164 17.56 7.37 34.00
CA SER A 164 18.84 8.07 34.00
C SER A 164 19.14 8.77 32.67
N PRO A 165 19.72 9.99 32.68
CA PRO A 165 20.20 10.62 31.45
C PRO A 165 21.37 9.82 30.83
N ILE A 166 21.57 9.98 29.52
CA ILE A 166 22.70 9.41 28.77
C ILE A 166 23.59 10.57 28.32
N HIS A 167 24.82 10.63 28.81
CA HIS A 167 25.81 11.65 28.43
C HIS A 167 27.00 11.04 27.69
N THR A 168 27.30 9.77 27.96
CA THR A 168 28.42 9.03 27.39
C THR A 168 27.98 7.64 26.93
N PRO A 169 28.68 7.01 25.97
CA PRO A 169 28.39 5.62 25.59
C PRO A 169 28.45 4.63 26.77
N GLU A 170 29.29 4.89 27.77
CA GLU A 170 29.41 4.08 28.98
C GLU A 170 28.10 3.99 29.78
N ASP A 171 27.25 5.02 29.72
CA ASP A 171 25.95 5.05 30.42
C ASP A 171 24.97 4.01 29.86
N LEU A 172 25.20 3.52 28.64
CA LEU A 172 24.41 2.47 27.99
C LEU A 172 24.83 1.06 28.43
N LYS A 173 25.96 0.90 29.12
CA LYS A 173 26.50 -0.42 29.47
C LYS A 173 25.57 -1.15 30.44
N GLY A 174 25.15 -2.36 30.04
CA GLY A 174 24.25 -3.19 30.84
C GLY A 174 22.80 -2.70 30.90
N LYS A 175 22.47 -1.60 30.20
CA LYS A 175 21.09 -1.15 30.02
C LYS A 175 20.39 -2.03 28.98
N LYS A 176 19.10 -2.24 29.18
CA LYS A 176 18.22 -2.86 28.18
C LYS A 176 17.48 -1.75 27.45
N PHE A 177 17.56 -1.75 26.13
CA PHE A 177 16.80 -0.88 25.24
C PHE A 177 16.13 -1.77 24.19
N VAL A 178 14.90 -1.41 23.82
CA VAL A 178 14.07 -2.08 22.82
C VAL A 178 13.62 -1.01 21.83
#